data_AF-A0A2J8Q9H2-F1
#
_entry.id   AF-A0A2J8Q9H2-F1
#
_cell.length_a   1.000
_cell.length_b   1.000
_cell.length_c   1.000
_cell.angle_alpha   90.00
_cell.angle_beta   90.00
_cell.angle_gamma   90.00
#
_symmetry.space_group_name_H-M   'P 1'
#
loop_
_entity.id
_entity.type
_entity.pdbx_description
1 polymer ?
#
loop_
_entity_poly.entity_id
_entity_poly.type
_entity_poly.pdbx_seq_one_letter_code
_entity_poly.pdbx_strand_id
1 'polypeptide(L)'
;MEFVKCLGHPEEFYNLVRFRIGGKRKVMPKMDQDSLSSSLKTCYKYLNQTSRSFAAVIQALDGEMRNAVCIFYLVLRALDTLEDDMTISVEKKVPLLHNFHSFLYQPDWRFMESKEKDRQVLEDFPTISLEFRNLAEKYQTVIADICRRM
;
A
#
# COMPACT_ATOMS: atom_id res chain seq x y z
N MET A 1 21.28 9.56 15.17
CA MET A 1 22.01 10.84 15.11
C MET A 1 21.15 12.07 15.51
N GLU A 2 19.94 11.91 16.05
CA GLU A 2 19.13 13.08 16.47
C GLU A 2 19.21 13.38 17.98
N PHE A 3 19.35 12.35 18.83
CA PHE A 3 19.39 12.52 20.29
C PHE A 3 20.56 13.38 20.80
N VAL A 4 21.70 13.37 20.10
CA VAL A 4 22.90 14.12 20.52
C VAL A 4 22.74 15.63 20.25
N LYS A 5 21.90 16.01 19.27
CA LYS A 5 21.63 17.43 18.97
C LYS A 5 20.64 18.06 19.96
N CYS A 6 19.72 17.28 20.54
CA CYS A 6 18.72 17.78 21.49
C CYS A 6 19.23 17.92 22.94
N LEU A 7 20.49 17.56 23.24
CA LEU A 7 21.06 17.71 24.59
C LEU A 7 21.17 19.18 25.04
N GLY A 8 21.20 20.14 24.10
CA GLY A 8 21.17 21.58 24.39
C GLY A 8 19.78 22.18 24.57
N HIS A 9 18.71 21.41 24.31
CA HIS A 9 17.33 21.88 24.35
C HIS A 9 16.47 20.88 25.15
N PRO A 10 16.49 20.97 26.49
CA PRO A 10 15.80 20.02 27.37
C PRO A 10 14.28 19.93 27.10
N GLU A 11 13.66 21.01 26.62
CA GLU A 11 12.28 21.05 26.13
C GLU A 11 12.06 20.12 24.92
N GLU A 12 12.94 20.17 23.91
CA GLU A 12 12.85 19.32 22.74
C GLU A 12 13.07 17.85 23.10
N PHE A 13 14.07 17.57 23.94
CA PHE A 13 14.33 16.22 24.44
C PHE A 13 13.13 15.68 25.23
N TYR A 14 12.57 16.47 26.14
CA TYR A 14 11.37 16.12 26.90
C TYR A 14 10.18 15.86 25.97
N ASN A 15 9.96 16.71 24.96
CA ASN A 15 8.89 16.53 23.98
C ASN A 15 9.11 15.29 23.10
N LEU A 16 10.34 14.98 22.71
CA LEU A 16 10.69 13.80 21.92
C LEU A 16 10.52 12.52 22.74
N VAL A 17 10.90 12.55 24.02
CA VAL A 17 10.68 11.46 24.98
C VAL A 17 9.19 11.29 25.27
N ARG A 18 8.44 12.37 25.49
CA ARG A 18 6.97 12.37 25.67
C ARG A 18 6.25 11.84 24.43
N PHE A 19 6.71 12.20 23.23
CA PHE A 19 6.18 11.66 21.98
C PHE A 19 6.50 10.16 21.82
N ARG A 20 7.70 9.74 22.20
CA ARG A 20 8.13 8.33 22.13
C ARG A 20 7.42 7.44 23.16
N ILE A 21 7.15 7.97 24.36
CA ILE A 21 6.53 7.24 25.48
C ILE A 21 4.99 7.29 25.42
N GLY A 22 4.40 8.44 25.06
CA GLY A 22 2.95 8.66 25.08
C GLY A 22 2.32 9.02 23.73
N GLY A 23 3.08 9.63 22.80
CA GLY A 23 2.58 10.13 21.52
C GLY A 23 2.31 9.05 20.47
N LYS A 24 3.22 8.08 20.31
CA LYS A 24 3.05 6.98 19.33
C LYS A 24 1.75 6.19 19.51
N ARG A 25 1.29 6.02 20.76
CA ARG A 25 0.06 5.26 21.09
C ARG A 25 -1.22 6.08 20.93
N LYS A 26 -1.13 7.41 20.95
CA LYS A 26 -2.29 8.31 20.84
C LYS A 26 -2.59 8.73 19.39
N VAL A 27 -1.60 8.59 18.49
CA VAL A 27 -1.67 9.03 17.08
C VAL A 27 -1.88 7.86 16.12
N MET A 28 -1.46 6.64 16.46
CA MET A 28 -1.67 5.46 15.61
C MET A 28 -2.60 4.48 16.33
N PRO A 29 -3.83 4.24 15.80
CA PRO A 29 -4.71 3.25 16.38
C PRO A 29 -4.03 1.89 16.30
N LYS A 30 -3.93 1.20 17.45
CA LYS A 30 -3.24 -0.09 17.57
C LYS A 30 -3.87 -1.08 16.61
N MET A 31 -3.14 -1.49 15.58
CA MET A 31 -3.58 -2.55 14.69
C MET A 31 -3.35 -3.88 15.40
N ASP A 32 -4.42 -4.61 15.69
CA ASP A 32 -4.30 -5.95 16.23
C ASP A 32 -3.88 -6.91 15.12
N GLN A 33 -2.56 -7.09 14.97
CA GLN A 33 -2.04 -7.93 13.89
C GLN A 33 -2.52 -9.37 13.99
N ASP A 34 -2.87 -9.88 15.16
CA ASP A 34 -3.30 -11.27 15.31
C ASP A 34 -4.68 -11.52 14.69
N SER A 35 -5.49 -10.47 14.57
CA SER A 35 -6.82 -10.52 13.94
C SER A 35 -6.81 -10.46 12.40
N LEU A 36 -5.70 -10.09 11.78
CA LEU A 36 -5.62 -9.89 10.32
C LEU A 36 -5.42 -11.21 9.57
N SER A 37 -6.06 -11.32 8.40
CA SER A 37 -5.79 -12.40 7.45
C SER A 37 -4.31 -12.42 7.03
N SER A 38 -3.80 -13.59 6.65
CA SER A 38 -2.43 -13.73 6.17
C SER A 38 -2.18 -12.88 4.93
N SER A 39 -3.14 -12.80 4.00
CA SER A 39 -3.10 -11.98 2.80
C SER A 39 -3.05 -10.48 3.11
N LEU A 40 -3.87 -9.99 4.05
CA LEU A 40 -3.86 -8.58 4.43
C LEU A 40 -2.56 -8.17 5.14
N LYS A 41 -1.97 -9.07 5.95
CA LYS A 41 -0.62 -8.86 6.52
C LYS A 41 0.42 -8.69 5.42
N THR A 42 0.35 -9.51 4.38
CA THR A 42 1.23 -9.40 3.20
C THR A 42 1.00 -8.07 2.48
N CYS A 43 -0.24 -7.62 2.28
CA CYS A 43 -0.53 -6.30 1.72
C CYS A 43 0.11 -5.17 2.54
N TYR A 44 -0.02 -5.18 3.88
CA TYR A 44 0.66 -4.18 4.71
C TYR A 44 2.19 -4.26 4.62
N LYS A 45 2.76 -5.46 4.47
CA LYS A 45 4.20 -5.61 4.21
C LYS A 45 4.59 -4.95 2.89
N TYR A 46 3.84 -5.19 1.81
CA TYR A 46 4.07 -4.54 0.52
C TYR A 46 3.91 -3.03 0.60
N LEU A 47 2.93 -2.54 1.37
CA LEU A 47 2.73 -1.12 1.60
C LEU A 47 3.97 -0.47 2.22
N ASN A 48 4.54 -1.08 3.26
CA ASN A 48 5.76 -0.56 3.91
C ASN A 48 7.01 -0.65 3.03
N GLN A 49 7.07 -1.62 2.10
CA GLN A 49 8.19 -1.78 1.18
C GLN A 49 8.16 -0.76 0.03
N THR A 50 6.98 -0.53 -0.53
CA THR A 50 6.74 0.37 -1.66
C THR A 50 6.54 1.83 -1.21
N SER A 51 6.14 2.04 0.05
CA SER A 51 5.88 3.35 0.62
C SER A 51 6.45 3.47 2.02
N ARG A 52 7.46 4.34 2.21
CA ARG A 52 8.08 4.53 3.52
C ARG A 52 7.21 5.40 4.42
N SER A 53 7.23 6.71 4.20
CA SER A 53 6.52 7.68 5.02
C SER A 53 5.00 7.56 4.90
N PHE A 54 4.49 7.31 3.70
CA PHE A 54 3.05 7.25 3.46
C PHE A 54 2.41 6.00 4.07
N ALA A 55 3.13 4.88 4.21
CA ALA A 55 2.61 3.69 4.88
C ALA A 55 2.20 3.97 6.34
N ALA A 56 2.95 4.83 7.05
CA ALA A 56 2.61 5.23 8.41
C ALA A 56 1.33 6.08 8.45
N VAL A 57 1.13 6.95 7.46
CA VAL A 57 -0.07 7.77 7.32
C VAL A 57 -1.29 6.90 7.05
N ILE A 58 -1.18 5.95 6.11
CA ILE A 58 -2.26 5.02 5.80
C ILE A 58 -2.60 4.17 7.03
N GLN A 59 -1.61 3.64 7.73
CA GLN A 59 -1.83 2.82 8.95
C GLN A 59 -2.42 3.62 10.13
N ALA A 60 -2.37 4.95 10.09
CA ALA A 60 -3.01 5.81 11.09
C ALA A 60 -4.52 6.02 10.83
N LEU A 61 -5.04 5.67 9.64
CA LEU A 61 -6.47 5.78 9.32
C LEU A 61 -7.32 4.83 10.16
N ASP A 62 -8.58 5.19 10.41
CA ASP A 62 -9.48 4.40 11.24
C ASP A 62 -10.29 3.36 10.44
N GLY A 63 -10.56 2.23 11.09
CA GLY A 63 -11.49 1.20 10.64
C GLY A 63 -11.28 0.71 9.21
N GLU A 64 -12.38 0.54 8.47
CA GLU A 64 -12.39 0.02 7.10
C GLU A 64 -11.62 0.91 6.11
N MET A 65 -11.55 2.22 6.34
CA MET A 65 -10.86 3.15 5.44
C MET A 65 -9.38 2.83 5.33
N ARG A 66 -8.76 2.36 6.42
CA ARG A 66 -7.35 1.95 6.43
C ARG A 66 -7.06 0.86 5.39
N ASN A 67 -7.88 -0.19 5.39
CA ASN A 67 -7.73 -1.31 4.46
C ASN A 67 -8.04 -0.86 3.04
N ALA A 68 -9.12 -0.09 2.84
CA ALA A 68 -9.49 0.42 1.52
C ALA A 68 -8.35 1.26 0.89
N VAL A 69 -7.76 2.17 1.65
CA VAL A 69 -6.64 3.02 1.17
C VAL A 69 -5.36 2.22 0.97
N CYS A 70 -5.06 1.25 1.86
CA CYS A 70 -3.92 0.35 1.70
C CYS A 70 -4.00 -0.42 0.37
N ILE A 71 -5.13 -1.05 0.10
CA ILE A 71 -5.33 -1.81 -1.14
C ILE A 71 -5.36 -0.89 -2.36
N PHE A 72 -6.04 0.25 -2.28
CA PHE A 72 -6.06 1.21 -3.38
C PHE A 72 -4.64 1.66 -3.75
N TYR A 73 -3.81 1.98 -2.76
CA TYR A 73 -2.41 2.34 -3.00
C TYR A 73 -1.63 1.22 -3.71
N LEU A 74 -1.78 -0.04 -3.27
CA LEU A 74 -1.07 -1.17 -3.87
C LEU A 74 -1.52 -1.46 -5.29
N VAL A 75 -2.81 -1.32 -5.57
CA VAL A 75 -3.37 -1.46 -6.92
C VAL A 75 -2.79 -0.40 -7.85
N LEU A 76 -2.78 0.86 -7.44
CA LEU A 76 -2.16 1.94 -8.23
C LEU A 76 -0.66 1.74 -8.39
N ARG A 77 0.04 1.29 -7.34
CA ARG A 77 1.46 0.96 -7.42
C ARG A 77 1.74 -0.12 -8.46
N ALA A 78 0.88 -1.14 -8.56
CA ALA A 78 1.01 -2.17 -9.58
C ALA A 78 0.74 -1.62 -10.99
N LEU A 79 -0.25 -0.73 -11.15
CA LEU A 79 -0.52 -0.03 -12.41
C LEU A 79 0.68 0.82 -12.85
N ASP A 80 1.20 1.68 -11.96
CA ASP A 80 2.40 2.50 -12.19
C ASP A 80 3.60 1.63 -12.57
N THR A 81 3.77 0.48 -11.91
CA THR A 81 4.88 -0.45 -12.21
C THR A 81 4.79 -1.01 -13.64
N LEU A 82 3.59 -1.23 -14.19
CA LEU A 82 3.42 -1.62 -15.60
C LEU A 82 3.68 -0.45 -16.55
N GLU A 83 3.24 0.76 -16.18
CA GLU A 83 3.43 1.97 -16.97
C GLU A 83 4.92 2.34 -17.09
N ASP A 84 5.62 2.37 -15.96
CA ASP A 84 7.02 2.78 -15.83
C ASP A 84 8.02 1.78 -16.43
N ASP A 85 7.65 0.50 -16.56
CA ASP A 85 8.57 -0.54 -17.04
C ASP A 85 8.88 -0.37 -18.54
N MET A 86 10.05 0.18 -18.84
CA MET A 86 10.53 0.43 -20.20
C MET A 86 10.95 -0.85 -20.95
N THR A 87 10.97 -2.00 -20.28
CA THR A 87 11.30 -3.30 -20.93
C THR A 87 10.07 -3.94 -21.60
N ILE A 88 8.86 -3.51 -21.24
CA ILE A 88 7.61 -3.99 -21.83
C ILE A 88 7.33 -3.20 -23.11
N SER A 89 7.18 -3.89 -24.24
CA SER A 89 6.81 -3.24 -25.51
C SER A 89 5.45 -2.55 -25.42
N VAL A 90 5.30 -1.45 -26.16
CA VAL A 90 4.05 -0.67 -26.18
C VAL A 90 2.86 -1.54 -26.59
N GLU A 91 3.04 -2.42 -27.58
CA GLU A 91 2.01 -3.35 -28.06
C GLU A 91 1.46 -4.26 -26.95
N LYS A 92 2.31 -4.65 -25.99
CA LYS A 92 1.92 -5.45 -24.83
C LYS A 92 1.42 -4.59 -23.67
N LYS A 93 2.00 -3.40 -23.48
CA LYS A 93 1.67 -2.48 -22.39
C LYS A 93 0.26 -1.90 -22.54
N VAL A 94 -0.11 -1.45 -23.74
CA VAL A 94 -1.44 -0.85 -24.02
C VAL A 94 -2.60 -1.74 -23.57
N PRO A 95 -2.69 -3.04 -23.96
CA PRO A 95 -3.78 -3.89 -23.49
C PRO A 95 -3.68 -4.22 -22.00
N LEU A 96 -2.48 -4.26 -21.40
CA LEU A 96 -2.35 -4.48 -19.96
C LEU A 96 -2.94 -3.30 -19.17
N LEU A 97 -2.62 -2.07 -19.55
CA LEU A 97 -3.13 -0.86 -18.90
C LEU A 97 -4.65 -0.73 -19.08
N HIS A 98 -5.16 -0.86 -20.31
CA HIS A 98 -6.60 -0.76 -20.58
C HIS A 98 -7.44 -1.81 -19.83
N ASN A 99 -6.92 -3.03 -19.65
CA ASN A 99 -7.65 -4.10 -19.00
C ASN A 99 -7.32 -4.25 -17.51
N PHE A 100 -6.45 -3.40 -16.95
CA PHE A 100 -5.95 -3.57 -15.58
C PHE A 100 -7.06 -3.60 -14.53
N HIS A 101 -8.06 -2.72 -14.68
CA HIS A 101 -9.24 -2.70 -13.80
C HIS A 101 -10.02 -4.02 -13.78
N SER A 102 -9.96 -4.81 -14.87
CA SER A 102 -10.64 -6.12 -14.96
C SER A 102 -9.86 -7.20 -14.24
N PHE A 103 -8.54 -7.08 -14.15
CA PHE A 103 -7.68 -8.04 -13.44
C PHE A 103 -7.91 -8.04 -11.93
N LEU A 104 -8.46 -6.96 -11.37
CA LEU A 104 -8.91 -6.91 -9.96
C LEU A 104 -9.92 -8.03 -9.62
N TYR A 105 -10.70 -8.46 -10.61
CA TYR A 105 -11.71 -9.51 -10.48
C TYR A 105 -11.21 -10.88 -10.94
N GLN A 106 -9.97 -11.00 -11.41
CA GLN A 106 -9.36 -12.26 -11.86
C GLN A 106 -8.42 -12.80 -10.76
N PRO A 107 -8.81 -13.86 -10.01
CA PRO A 107 -8.06 -14.29 -8.83
C PRO A 107 -6.63 -14.72 -9.09
N ASP A 108 -6.37 -15.33 -10.25
CA ASP A 108 -5.07 -15.93 -10.58
C ASP A 108 -4.16 -15.01 -11.39
N TRP A 109 -4.67 -13.82 -11.77
CA TRP A 109 -3.91 -12.91 -12.61
C TRP A 109 -2.68 -12.39 -11.88
N ARG A 110 -1.54 -12.48 -12.56
CA ARG A 110 -0.23 -12.01 -12.10
C ARG A 110 0.64 -11.65 -13.30
N PHE A 111 1.64 -10.82 -13.09
CA PHE A 111 2.60 -10.46 -14.14
C PHE A 111 4.04 -10.68 -13.68
N MET A 112 4.74 -11.61 -14.34
CA MET A 112 6.07 -12.09 -13.93
C MET A 112 7.24 -11.51 -14.74
N GLU A 113 6.94 -10.70 -15.75
CA GLU A 113 7.95 -10.25 -16.73
C GLU A 113 8.59 -8.91 -16.35
N SER A 114 8.04 -8.21 -15.37
CA SER A 114 8.52 -6.88 -14.98
C SER A 114 9.94 -6.93 -14.42
N LYS A 115 10.74 -5.90 -14.76
CA LYS A 115 12.09 -5.69 -14.24
C LYS A 115 12.19 -4.57 -13.22
N GLU A 116 11.06 -3.93 -12.92
CA GLU A 116 10.98 -2.84 -11.97
C GLU A 116 11.30 -3.27 -10.53
N LYS A 117 11.64 -2.27 -9.72
CA LYS A 117 11.95 -2.46 -8.30
C LYS A 117 10.75 -3.01 -7.52
N ASP A 118 9.57 -2.48 -7.81
CA ASP A 118 8.34 -2.82 -7.08
C ASP A 118 7.58 -4.00 -7.71
N ARG A 119 8.19 -4.75 -8.65
CA ARG A 119 7.57 -5.88 -9.38
C ARG A 119 6.88 -6.94 -8.50
N GLN A 120 7.26 -7.06 -7.23
CA GLN A 120 6.62 -7.98 -6.29
C GLN A 120 5.10 -7.77 -6.19
N VAL A 121 4.61 -6.52 -6.33
CA VAL A 121 3.15 -6.25 -6.32
C VAL A 121 2.44 -6.78 -7.56
N LEU A 122 3.17 -7.00 -8.67
CA LEU A 122 2.66 -7.62 -9.89
C LEU A 122 2.77 -9.14 -9.85
N GLU A 123 3.87 -9.67 -9.30
CA GLU A 123 4.11 -11.11 -9.17
C GLU A 123 3.13 -11.77 -8.17
N ASP A 124 2.85 -11.10 -7.05
CA ASP A 124 1.88 -11.52 -6.03
C ASP A 124 0.58 -10.69 -6.06
N PHE A 125 0.20 -10.21 -7.26
CA PHE A 125 -1.09 -9.54 -7.44
C PHE A 125 -2.32 -10.37 -7.04
N PRO A 126 -2.33 -11.72 -7.11
CA PRO A 126 -3.41 -12.55 -6.56
C PRO A 126 -3.75 -12.23 -5.10
N THR A 127 -2.74 -11.98 -4.26
CA THR A 127 -2.93 -11.61 -2.85
C THR A 127 -3.58 -10.23 -2.70
N ILE A 128 -3.16 -9.25 -3.52
CA ILE A 128 -3.72 -7.90 -3.51
C ILE A 128 -5.16 -7.92 -4.02
N SER A 129 -5.42 -8.62 -5.13
CA SER A 129 -6.75 -8.72 -5.73
C SER A 129 -7.73 -9.48 -4.82
N LEU A 130 -7.25 -10.46 -4.05
CA LEU A 130 -8.04 -11.14 -3.01
C LEU A 130 -8.54 -10.15 -1.96
N GLU A 131 -7.64 -9.35 -1.39
CA GLU A 131 -8.04 -8.35 -0.39
C GLU A 131 -8.89 -7.23 -0.98
N PHE A 132 -8.68 -6.86 -2.25
CA PHE A 132 -9.60 -5.97 -2.98
C PHE A 132 -11.02 -6.53 -3.02
N ARG A 133 -11.19 -7.80 -3.39
CA ARG A 133 -12.52 -8.45 -3.45
C ARG A 133 -13.17 -8.63 -2.07
N ASN A 134 -12.38 -8.59 -0.99
CA ASN A 134 -12.87 -8.63 0.39
C ASN A 134 -13.37 -7.26 0.88
N LEU A 135 -13.07 -6.15 0.19
CA LEU A 135 -13.54 -4.82 0.58
C LEU A 135 -15.06 -4.69 0.38
N ALA A 136 -15.69 -3.77 1.11
CA ALA A 136 -17.08 -3.40 0.81
C ALA A 136 -17.21 -2.87 -0.63
N GLU A 137 -18.31 -3.22 -1.30
CA GLU A 137 -18.56 -2.91 -2.72
C GLU A 137 -18.35 -1.43 -3.05
N LYS A 138 -18.80 -0.52 -2.18
CA LYS A 138 -18.60 0.93 -2.32
C LYS A 138 -17.12 1.34 -2.53
N TYR A 139 -16.18 0.63 -1.92
CA TYR A 139 -14.74 0.89 -2.11
C TYR A 139 -14.24 0.24 -3.40
N GLN A 140 -14.70 -0.98 -3.71
CA GLN A 140 -14.34 -1.68 -4.94
C GLN A 140 -14.70 -0.87 -6.19
N THR A 141 -15.93 -0.33 -6.23
CA THR A 141 -16.42 0.47 -7.35
C THR A 141 -15.54 1.70 -7.60
N VAL A 142 -15.13 2.40 -6.54
CA VAL A 142 -14.27 3.59 -6.65
C VAL A 142 -12.89 3.21 -7.17
N ILE A 143 -12.26 2.18 -6.57
CA ILE A 143 -10.92 1.75 -6.97
C ILE A 143 -10.92 1.29 -8.43
N ALA A 144 -11.90 0.47 -8.84
CA ALA A 144 -12.00 -0.03 -10.21
C ALA A 144 -12.27 1.09 -11.22
N ASP A 145 -13.12 2.08 -10.90
CA ASP A 145 -13.37 3.22 -11.79
C ASP A 145 -12.12 4.09 -11.97
N ILE A 146 -11.40 4.38 -10.89
CA ILE A 146 -10.16 5.16 -10.99
C ILE A 146 -9.10 4.40 -11.79
N CYS A 147 -8.93 3.09 -11.56
CA CYS A 147 -7.98 2.27 -12.32
C CYS A 147 -8.32 2.14 -13.81
N ARG A 148 -9.59 2.31 -14.19
CA ARG A 148 -10.02 2.31 -15.58
C ARG A 148 -9.75 3.65 -16.28
N ARG A 149 -9.71 4.74 -15.50
CA ARG A 149 -9.57 6.11 -16.00
C ARG A 149 -8.12 6.59 -16.06
N MET A 150 -7.29 6.10 -15.14
CA MET A 150 -5.84 6.23 -15.21
C MET A 150 -5.31 5.40 -16.39
#